data_AF-W7A6I3-F1
#
_entry.id   AF-W7A6I3-F1
#
_cell.length_a   1.000
_cell.length_b   1.000
_cell.length_c   1.000
_cell.angle_alpha   90.00
_cell.angle_beta   90.00
_cell.angle_gamma   90.00
#
_symmetry.space_group_name_H-M   'P 1'
#
loop_
_entity.id
_entity.type
_entity.pdbx_description
1 polymer ?
#
loop_
_entity_poly.entity_id
_entity_poly.type
_entity_poly.pdbx_seq_one_letter_code
_entity_poly.pdbx_strand_id
1 'polypeptide(L)'
;MEDPITRFYKCRKTCCEMLEDRGYIITPREKMENFATFKEQFEENEKLRSRMTIITSHKNDANNKIIVYFADETKKTGVKPLRE
;
A
#
# COMPACT_ATOMS: atom_id res chain seq x y z
N MET A 1 -6.23 -19.11 12.94
CA MET A 1 -5.76 -17.71 12.94
C MET A 1 -5.47 -17.36 11.49
N GLU A 2 -6.08 -16.33 10.91
CA GLU A 2 -5.83 -15.95 9.51
C GLU A 2 -4.37 -15.50 9.34
N ASP A 3 -3.73 -15.93 8.25
CA ASP A 3 -2.35 -15.58 7.93
C ASP A 3 -2.19 -14.05 7.77
N PRO A 4 -1.26 -13.38 8.48
CA PRO A 4 -1.09 -11.93 8.41
C PRO A 4 -0.91 -11.38 6.98
N ILE A 5 -0.30 -12.15 6.08
CA ILE A 5 -0.06 -11.74 4.68
C ILE A 5 -1.39 -11.61 3.92
N THR A 6 -2.34 -12.50 4.17
CA THR A 6 -3.70 -12.43 3.58
C THR A 6 -4.41 -11.14 4.00
N ARG A 7 -4.24 -10.72 5.25
CA ARG A 7 -4.79 -9.45 5.74
C ARG A 7 -4.10 -8.25 5.09
N PHE A 8 -2.77 -8.27 4.95
CA PHE A 8 -2.02 -7.20 4.28
C PHE A 8 -2.43 -7.03 2.83
N TYR A 9 -2.63 -8.13 2.10
CA TYR A 9 -3.15 -8.11 0.74
C TYR A 9 -4.52 -7.40 0.67
N LYS A 10 -5.47 -7.81 1.51
CA LYS A 10 -6.82 -7.20 1.57
C LYS A 10 -6.75 -5.70 1.89
N CYS A 11 -5.93 -5.31 2.87
CA CYS A 11 -5.74 -3.91 3.23
C CYS A 11 -5.17 -3.09 2.07
N ARG A 12 -4.10 -3.58 1.40
CA ARG A 12 -3.49 -2.89 0.26
C ARG A 12 -4.49 -2.72 -0.88
N LYS A 13 -5.23 -3.78 -1.22
CA LYS A 13 -6.26 -3.75 -2.25
C LYS A 13 -7.34 -2.71 -1.94
N THR A 14 -7.80 -2.66 -0.70
CA THR A 14 -8.78 -1.65 -0.23
C THR A 14 -8.23 -0.24 -0.36
N CYS A 15 -6.93 -0.02 -0.06
CA CYS A 15 -6.30 1.28 -0.27
C CYS A 15 -6.25 1.67 -1.75
N CYS A 16 -5.97 0.74 -2.66
CA CYS A 16 -6.02 1.01 -4.10
C CYS A 16 -7.44 1.38 -4.57
N GLU A 17 -8.46 0.64 -4.14
CA GLU A 17 -9.88 0.94 -4.43
C GLU A 17 -10.27 2.33 -3.91
N MET A 18 -9.94 2.63 -2.64
CA MET A 18 -10.18 3.95 -2.03
C MET A 18 -9.49 5.10 -2.78
N LEU A 19 -8.24 4.90 -3.25
CA LEU A 19 -7.51 5.92 -4.01
C LEU A 19 -8.16 6.16 -5.39
N GLU A 20 -8.62 5.11 -6.06
CA GLU A 20 -9.34 5.21 -7.33
C GLU A 20 -10.65 5.99 -7.17
N ASP A 21 -11.45 5.66 -6.13
CA ASP A 21 -12.70 6.35 -5.79
C ASP A 21 -12.48 7.84 -5.49
N ARG A 22 -11.32 8.18 -4.90
CA ARG A 22 -10.90 9.56 -4.62
C ARG A 22 -10.33 10.30 -5.84
N GLY A 23 -10.29 9.68 -7.02
CA GLY A 23 -9.80 10.31 -8.25
C GLY A 23 -8.28 10.26 -8.45
N TYR A 24 -7.55 9.46 -7.65
CA TYR A 24 -6.13 9.22 -7.88
C TYR A 24 -5.89 8.13 -8.93
N ILE A 25 -4.72 8.17 -9.55
CA ILE A 25 -4.34 7.23 -10.60
C ILE A 25 -3.94 5.90 -9.95
N ILE A 26 -4.60 4.81 -10.33
CA ILE A 26 -4.22 3.45 -9.96
C ILE A 26 -4.03 2.67 -11.25
N THR A 27 -2.90 1.97 -11.38
CA THR A 27 -2.62 1.22 -12.61
C THR A 27 -3.48 -0.05 -12.66
N PRO A 28 -3.82 -0.56 -13.86
CA PRO A 28 -4.53 -1.84 -13.98
C PRO A 28 -3.81 -2.99 -13.28
N ARG A 29 -2.46 -2.97 -13.28
CA ARG A 29 -1.63 -3.94 -12.57
C ARG A 29 -1.88 -3.92 -11.07
N GLU A 30 -1.89 -2.74 -10.44
CA GLU A 30 -2.15 -2.61 -9.00
C GLU A 30 -3.59 -2.98 -8.65
N LYS A 31 -4.55 -2.64 -9.52
CA LYS A 31 -5.97 -2.93 -9.32
C LYS A 31 -6.29 -4.42 -9.43
N MET A 32 -5.65 -5.13 -10.36
CA MET A 32 -5.88 -6.55 -10.66
C MET A 32 -4.84 -7.47 -10.00
N GLU A 33 -4.03 -6.95 -9.08
CA GLU A 33 -3.06 -7.75 -8.34
C GLU A 33 -3.74 -8.90 -7.60
N ASN A 34 -3.31 -10.13 -7.89
CA ASN A 34 -3.79 -11.33 -7.21
C ASN A 34 -2.93 -11.64 -5.97
N PHE A 35 -3.46 -12.47 -5.08
CA PHE A 35 -2.78 -12.80 -3.82
C PHE A 35 -1.43 -13.50 -4.02
N ALA A 36 -1.29 -14.37 -5.03
CA ALA A 36 -0.04 -15.10 -5.26
C ALA A 36 1.09 -14.15 -5.67
N THR A 37 0.81 -13.25 -6.61
CA THR A 37 1.76 -12.21 -7.03
C THR A 37 2.11 -11.27 -5.89
N PHE A 38 1.12 -10.82 -5.12
CA PHE A 38 1.38 -9.99 -3.92
C PHE A 38 2.28 -10.72 -2.92
N LYS A 39 2.00 -12.00 -2.65
CA LYS A 39 2.75 -12.79 -1.68
C LYS A 39 4.20 -12.99 -2.11
N GLU A 40 4.43 -13.35 -3.37
CA GLU A 40 5.77 -13.49 -3.95
C GLU A 40 6.56 -12.19 -3.82
N GLN A 41 5.98 -11.07 -4.25
CA GLN A 41 6.61 -9.76 -4.12
C GLN A 41 6.86 -9.37 -2.66
N PHE A 42 5.95 -9.70 -1.74
CA PHE A 42 6.13 -9.41 -0.32
C PHE A 42 7.27 -10.26 0.28
N GLU A 43 7.43 -11.50 -0.15
CA GLU A 43 8.54 -12.37 0.25
C GLU A 43 9.88 -11.90 -0.31
N GLU A 44 9.94 -11.47 -1.58
CA GLU A 44 11.12 -10.85 -2.20
C GLU A 44 11.54 -9.55 -1.51
N ASN A 45 10.56 -8.79 -1.00
CA ASN A 45 10.77 -7.52 -0.31
C ASN A 45 11.06 -7.68 1.20
N GLU A 46 11.68 -8.80 1.59
CA GLU A 46 12.05 -9.12 2.98
C GLU A 46 10.87 -9.07 3.97
N LYS A 47 9.63 -9.18 3.49
CA LYS A 47 8.40 -9.09 4.29
C LYS A 47 8.24 -7.74 5.01
N LEU A 48 8.83 -6.67 4.46
CA LEU A 48 8.69 -5.30 4.95
C LEU A 48 7.37 -4.69 4.47
N ARG A 49 6.57 -4.17 5.41
CA ARG A 49 5.31 -3.45 5.11
C ARG A 49 5.60 -2.14 4.38
N SER A 50 6.69 -1.46 4.73
CA SER A 50 7.09 -0.20 4.07
C SER A 50 7.28 -0.35 2.56
N ARG A 51 7.60 -1.55 2.08
CA ARG A 51 7.70 -1.87 0.63
C ARG A 51 6.36 -1.95 -0.09
N MET A 52 5.24 -1.95 0.64
CA MET A 52 3.88 -1.88 0.09
C MET A 52 3.40 -0.45 -0.16
N THR A 53 4.24 0.57 0.10
CA THR A 53 3.88 1.99 -0.01
C THR A 53 3.33 2.33 -1.40
N ILE A 54 2.25 3.12 -1.41
CA ILE A 54 1.60 3.59 -2.64
C ILE A 54 1.85 5.10 -2.76
N ILE A 55 2.39 5.54 -3.90
CA ILE A 55 2.56 6.96 -4.22
C ILE A 55 1.87 7.21 -5.55
N THR A 56 0.93 8.15 -5.58
CA THR A 56 0.18 8.46 -6.79
C THR A 56 -0.22 9.94 -6.87
N SER A 57 -0.53 10.39 -8.08
CA SER A 57 -1.03 11.73 -8.39
C SER A 57 -2.52 11.70 -8.72
N HIS A 58 -3.20 12.82 -8.50
CA HIS A 58 -4.59 13.00 -8.89
C HIS A 58 -4.74 13.05 -10.42
N LYS A 59 -5.83 12.49 -10.97
CA LYS A 59 -6.07 12.43 -12.42
C LYS A 59 -6.11 13.80 -13.10
N ASN A 60 -6.61 14.82 -12.39
CA ASN A 60 -6.78 16.18 -12.93
C ASN A 60 -5.61 17.13 -12.60
N ASP A 61 -4.71 16.76 -11.68
CA ASP A 61 -3.58 17.60 -11.28
C ASP A 61 -2.40 16.74 -10.83
N ALA A 62 -1.34 16.75 -11.63
CA ALA A 62 -0.13 15.97 -11.35
C ALA A 62 0.65 16.43 -10.11
N ASN A 63 0.44 17.69 -9.65
CA ASN A 63 1.06 18.24 -8.45
C ASN A 63 0.35 17.78 -7.17
N ASN A 64 -0.93 17.42 -7.25
CA ASN A 64 -1.67 16.85 -6.13
C ASN A 64 -1.30 15.36 -5.96
N LYS A 65 -0.32 15.10 -5.09
CA LYS A 65 0.19 13.77 -4.79
C LYS A 65 -0.28 13.28 -3.43
N ILE A 66 -0.48 11.98 -3.31
CA ILE A 66 -0.78 11.31 -2.04
C ILE A 66 0.18 10.13 -1.84
N ILE A 67 0.54 9.89 -0.58
CA ILE A 67 1.33 8.74 -0.14
C ILE A 67 0.52 7.94 0.87
N VAL A 68 0.46 6.62 0.69
CA VAL A 68 -0.04 5.66 1.67
C VAL A 68 1.14 4.82 2.12
N TYR A 69 1.63 5.10 3.33
CA TYR A 69 2.76 4.41 3.93
C TYR A 69 2.29 3.34 4.94
N PHE A 70 2.89 2.16 4.88
CA PHE A 70 2.61 1.07 5.81
C PHE A 70 3.82 0.87 6.73
N ALA A 71 3.67 1.22 8.02
CA ALA A 71 4.78 1.15 8.97
C ALA A 71 5.22 -0.28 9.29
N ASP A 72 6.53 -0.51 9.33
CA ASP A 72 7.11 -1.80 9.71
C ASP A 72 6.99 -2.07 11.22
N GLU A 73 7.02 -1.01 12.02
CA GLU A 73 6.86 -1.10 13.47
C GLU A 73 5.51 -1.72 13.83
N THR A 74 5.54 -2.81 14.62
CA THR A 74 4.35 -3.51 15.11
C THR A 74 3.79 -2.89 16.40
N LYS A 75 4.54 -1.98 17.03
CA LYS A 75 4.11 -1.20 18.19
C LYS A 75 3.40 0.08 17.73
N LYS A 76 2.83 0.82 18.69
CA LYS A 76 2.23 2.13 18.41
C LYS A 76 3.25 3.01 17.69
N THR A 77 2.90 3.46 16.49
CA THR A 77 3.69 4.42 15.72
C THR A 77 3.86 5.70 16.54
N GLY A 78 5.09 6.00 16.92
CA GLY A 78 5.43 7.24 17.61
C GLY A 78 5.55 8.43 16.66
N VAL A 79 5.90 9.61 17.20
CA VAL A 79 6.12 10.82 16.39
C VAL A 79 7.40 10.72 15.54
N LYS A 80 8.39 9.93 15.99
CA LYS A 80 9.69 9.79 15.31
C LYS A 80 9.56 9.28 13.86
N PRO A 81 8.93 8.11 13.59
CA PRO A 81 8.79 7.60 12.23
C PRO A 81 7.87 8.44 11.31
N LEU A 82 7.16 9.44 11.84
CA LEU A 82 6.35 10.38 11.04
C LEU A 82 7.12 11.63 10.62
N ARG A 83 8.27 11.90 11.25
CA ARG A 83 9.11 13.08 10.97
C ARG A 83 10.22 12.81 9.97
N GLU A 84 10.54 11.55 9.75
CA GLU A 84 11.50 11.06 8.75
C GLU A 84 10.79 10.83 7.41
#